data_AF-X1R4L1-F1
#
_entry.id   AF-X1R4L1-F1
#
_cell.length_a   1.000
_cell.length_b   1.000
_cell.length_c   1.000
_cell.angle_alpha   90.00
_cell.angle_beta   90.00
_cell.angle_gamma   90.00
#
_symmetry.space_group_name_H-M   'P 1'
#
loop_
_entity.id
_entity.type
_entity.pdbx_description
1 polymer ?
#
loop_
_entity_poly.entity_id
_entity_poly.type
_entity_poly.pdbx_seq_one_letter_code
_entity_poly.pdbx_strand_id
1 'polypeptide(L)'
;MEKTLKESSLRERPQTKNSTGEQARLGTFFETLFKNVQGYIEIRTIRKGQVKQSFYSDLKRLTSDLTSGLPEFKDTNVYFGVCPRNQKKGREENVKEVSCVWIDLDCHNDKERIEKLRSLKRFNLRPSIIVNSGRGFHIYWLLDEVFVVRDQEEKETIKGYIKGLSKVLGG
;
A
#
# COMPACT_ATOMS: atom_id res chain seq x y z
N MET A 1 37.55 30.62 -0.76
CA MET A 1 36.21 31.26 -0.82
C MET A 1 35.32 30.37 -1.65
N GLU A 2 34.61 29.46 -0.98
CA GLU A 2 33.63 28.57 -1.60
C GLU A 2 32.34 29.33 -1.89
N LYS A 3 31.78 29.14 -3.09
CA LYS A 3 30.35 29.34 -3.33
C LYS A 3 29.84 28.21 -4.22
N THR A 4 29.47 27.13 -3.56
CA THR A 4 28.58 26.09 -4.09
C THR A 4 27.15 26.59 -3.93
N LEU A 5 26.49 26.95 -5.03
CA LEU A 5 25.04 27.11 -5.09
C LEU A 5 24.50 25.94 -5.92
N LYS A 6 24.10 24.86 -5.24
CA LYS A 6 23.18 23.87 -5.80
C LYS A 6 21.77 24.34 -5.43
N GLU A 7 21.06 24.87 -6.40
CA GLU A 7 19.62 25.10 -6.31
C GLU A 7 18.91 23.75 -6.16
N SER A 8 18.40 23.49 -4.95
CA SER A 8 17.46 22.40 -4.71
C SER A 8 16.10 22.81 -5.25
N SER A 9 15.75 22.35 -6.46
CA SER A 9 14.38 22.38 -6.97
C SER A 9 13.54 21.38 -6.16
N LEU A 10 13.07 21.82 -5.00
CA LEU A 10 11.89 21.25 -4.36
C LEU A 10 10.70 21.64 -5.25
N ARG A 11 10.23 20.70 -6.07
CA ARG A 11 8.94 20.83 -6.73
C ARG A 11 7.87 20.87 -5.64
N GLU A 12 7.45 22.07 -5.27
CA GLU A 12 6.25 22.28 -4.48
C GLU A 12 5.09 21.62 -5.23
N ARG A 13 4.46 20.63 -4.56
CA ARG A 13 3.21 20.05 -5.07
C ARG A 13 2.15 21.15 -5.01
N PRO A 14 1.46 21.47 -6.12
CA PRO A 14 0.35 22.42 -6.08
C PRO A 14 -0.69 21.91 -5.10
N GLN A 15 -0.84 22.61 -3.98
CA GLN A 15 -2.03 22.50 -3.15
C GLN A 15 -3.13 23.27 -3.88
N THR A 16 -4.22 22.58 -4.26
CA THR A 16 -5.63 22.99 -4.11
C THR A 16 -6.58 22.36 -5.16
N LYS A 17 -7.79 21.99 -4.69
CA LYS A 17 -9.09 21.79 -5.40
C LYS A 17 -9.62 20.39 -5.79
N ASN A 18 -9.02 19.26 -5.38
CA ASN A 18 -9.56 17.91 -5.71
C ASN A 18 -9.98 17.02 -4.51
N SER A 19 -10.19 17.60 -3.32
CA SER A 19 -10.33 16.84 -2.06
C SER A 19 -11.44 15.78 -2.08
N THR A 20 -12.60 16.06 -2.66
CA THR A 20 -13.73 15.11 -2.71
C THR A 20 -13.45 13.92 -3.65
N GLY A 21 -12.81 14.16 -4.79
CA GLY A 21 -12.47 13.10 -5.74
C GLY A 21 -11.35 12.19 -5.23
N GLU A 22 -10.37 12.76 -4.53
CA GLU A 22 -9.30 12.00 -3.88
C GLU A 22 -9.83 11.18 -2.70
N GLN A 23 -10.71 11.76 -1.88
CA GLN A 23 -11.44 11.05 -0.83
C GLN A 23 -12.21 9.85 -1.37
N ALA A 24 -12.99 10.05 -2.44
CA ALA A 24 -13.76 8.98 -3.06
C ALA A 24 -12.86 7.85 -3.59
N ARG A 25 -11.73 8.17 -4.23
CA ARG A 25 -10.77 7.17 -4.72
C ARG A 25 -10.10 6.41 -3.59
N LEU A 26 -9.70 7.10 -2.52
CA LEU A 26 -9.06 6.47 -1.36
C LEU A 26 -10.05 5.55 -0.63
N GLY A 27 -11.29 6.00 -0.45
CA GLY A 27 -12.37 5.19 0.09
C GLY A 27 -12.60 3.94 -0.75
N THR A 28 -12.76 4.10 -2.06
CA THR A 28 -12.92 2.98 -3.01
C THR A 28 -11.76 1.98 -2.89
N PHE A 29 -10.52 2.46 -2.77
CA PHE A 29 -9.35 1.60 -2.62
C PHE A 29 -9.42 0.74 -1.36
N PHE A 30 -9.62 1.35 -0.19
CA PHE A 30 -9.69 0.63 1.08
C PHE A 30 -10.92 -0.28 1.16
N GLU A 31 -12.09 0.18 0.70
CA GLU A 31 -13.31 -0.63 0.63
C GLU A 31 -13.15 -1.85 -0.27
N THR A 32 -12.45 -1.69 -1.39
CA THR A 32 -12.19 -2.82 -2.31
C THR A 32 -11.19 -3.81 -1.69
N LEU A 33 -10.10 -3.32 -1.11
CA LEU A 33 -9.01 -4.16 -0.61
C LEU A 33 -9.39 -4.92 0.68
N PHE A 34 -10.18 -4.27 1.53
CA PHE A 34 -10.62 -4.82 2.82
C PHE A 34 -12.10 -5.23 2.78
N LYS A 35 -12.64 -5.49 1.59
CA LYS A 35 -13.98 -6.04 1.43
C LYS A 35 -14.05 -7.41 2.13
N ASN A 36 -15.04 -7.57 3.02
CA ASN A 36 -15.33 -8.81 3.74
C ASN A 36 -14.25 -9.33 4.70
N VAL A 37 -13.22 -8.53 5.02
CA VAL A 37 -12.25 -8.94 6.05
C VAL A 37 -12.59 -8.35 7.41
N GLN A 38 -12.17 -9.05 8.46
CA GLN A 38 -12.39 -8.68 9.85
C GLN A 38 -11.09 -8.23 10.52
N GLY A 39 -11.24 -7.44 11.59
CA GLY A 39 -10.13 -7.01 12.43
C GLY A 39 -9.67 -5.57 12.17
N TYR A 40 -8.38 -5.34 12.28
CA TYR A 40 -7.78 -4.01 12.29
C TYR A 40 -6.83 -3.79 11.11
N ILE A 41 -7.05 -2.70 10.38
CA ILE A 41 -6.12 -2.18 9.39
C ILE A 41 -5.05 -1.38 10.13
N GLU A 42 -3.80 -1.82 10.00
CA GLU A 42 -2.65 -1.09 10.52
C GLU A 42 -2.32 0.06 9.58
N ILE A 43 -2.23 1.27 10.12
CA ILE A 43 -1.64 2.43 9.45
C ILE A 43 -0.34 2.78 10.16
N ARG A 44 0.71 2.98 9.38
CA ARG A 44 2.03 3.38 9.87
C ARG A 44 2.42 4.72 9.28
N THR A 45 2.68 5.70 10.12
CA THR A 45 3.22 6.99 9.70
C THR A 45 4.70 7.06 10.04
N ILE A 46 5.50 7.57 9.11
CA ILE A 46 6.92 7.81 9.30
C ILE A 46 7.21 9.30 9.07
N ARG A 47 7.64 9.98 10.13
CA ARG A 47 8.02 11.40 10.11
C ARG A 47 9.40 11.59 10.69
N LYS A 48 10.37 12.02 9.88
CA LYS A 48 11.77 12.23 10.31
C LYS A 48 12.34 11.02 11.06
N GLY A 49 12.08 9.81 10.56
CA GLY A 49 12.51 8.55 11.17
C GLY A 49 11.66 8.05 12.34
N GLN A 50 10.74 8.86 12.88
CA GLN A 50 9.82 8.43 13.93
C GLN A 50 8.66 7.65 13.32
N VAL A 51 8.44 6.45 13.85
CA VAL A 51 7.36 5.54 13.43
C VAL A 51 6.23 5.61 14.43
N LYS A 52 5.00 5.80 13.95
CA LYS A 52 3.77 5.61 14.74
C LYS A 52 2.86 4.59 14.06
N GLN A 53 2.12 3.84 14.87
CA GLN A 53 1.16 2.85 14.42
C GLN A 53 -0.23 3.19 14.95
N SER A 54 -1.20 3.22 14.05
CA SER A 54 -2.62 3.42 14.32
C SER A 54 -3.38 2.21 13.78
N PHE A 55 -4.50 1.84 14.40
CA PHE A 55 -5.26 0.64 14.04
C PHE A 55 -6.74 0.97 13.89
N TYR A 56 -7.30 0.65 12.72
CA TYR A 56 -8.65 1.02 12.33
C TYR A 56 -9.51 -0.21 12.06
N SER A 57 -10.70 -0.27 12.66
CA SER A 57 -11.73 -1.28 12.36
C SER A 57 -12.91 -0.71 11.57
N ASP A 58 -12.88 0.59 11.29
CA ASP A 58 -13.91 1.32 10.53
C ASP A 58 -13.25 2.01 9.34
N LEU A 59 -13.64 1.60 8.14
CA LEU A 59 -13.12 2.10 6.86
C LEU A 59 -13.52 3.55 6.58
N LYS A 60 -14.70 3.98 7.02
CA LYS A 60 -15.16 5.37 6.87
C LYS A 60 -14.31 6.28 7.74
N ARG A 61 -14.08 5.87 8.99
CA ARG A 61 -13.19 6.60 9.90
C ARG A 61 -11.77 6.66 9.35
N LEU A 62 -11.22 5.53 8.89
CA LEU A 62 -9.88 5.49 8.28
C LEU A 62 -9.76 6.48 7.12
N THR A 63 -10.69 6.44 6.17
CA THR A 63 -10.67 7.31 4.99
C THR A 63 -10.84 8.78 5.36
N SER A 64 -11.72 9.08 6.32
CA SER A 64 -11.91 10.43 6.86
C SER A 64 -10.62 10.96 7.51
N ASP A 65 -9.99 10.18 8.38
CA ASP A 65 -8.78 10.56 9.09
C ASP A 65 -7.61 10.83 8.12
N LEU A 66 -7.42 9.97 7.12
CA LEU A 66 -6.36 10.13 6.10
C LEU A 66 -6.54 11.36 5.21
N THR A 67 -7.76 11.88 5.08
CA THR A 67 -8.08 12.97 4.13
C THR A 67 -8.45 14.28 4.81
N SER A 68 -8.66 14.27 6.13
CA SER A 68 -9.03 15.44 6.93
C SER A 68 -7.84 16.34 7.31
N GLY A 69 -6.63 15.99 6.88
CA GLY A 69 -5.43 16.81 7.12
C GLY A 69 -4.95 16.80 8.57
N LEU A 70 -5.25 15.74 9.32
CA LEU A 70 -4.80 15.60 10.71
C LEU A 70 -3.27 15.76 10.82
N PRO A 71 -2.76 16.39 11.89
CA PRO A 71 -1.32 16.62 12.07
C PRO A 71 -0.46 15.35 12.03
N GLU A 72 -1.05 14.19 12.33
CA GLU A 72 -0.37 12.89 12.26
C GLU A 72 -0.03 12.46 10.83
N PHE A 73 -0.84 12.84 9.84
CA PHE A 73 -0.63 12.47 8.44
C PHE A 73 0.12 13.56 7.66
N LYS A 74 0.11 14.79 8.15
CA LYS A 74 0.78 15.93 7.51
C LYS A 74 2.30 15.77 7.47
N ASP A 75 2.88 15.93 6.28
CA ASP A 75 4.31 15.82 6.01
C ASP A 75 4.92 14.48 6.47
N THR A 76 4.15 13.40 6.33
CA THR A 76 4.56 12.04 6.70
C THR A 76 4.45 11.08 5.53
N ASN A 77 5.29 10.05 5.52
CA ASN A 77 5.06 8.88 4.67
C ASN A 77 4.05 7.98 5.37
N VAL A 78 2.95 7.65 4.68
CA VAL A 78 1.87 6.82 5.22
C VAL A 78 1.90 5.46 4.54
N TYR A 79 1.96 4.40 5.34
CA TYR A 79 1.92 3.00 4.92
C TYR A 79 0.72 2.32 5.57
N PHE A 80 0.26 1.23 4.98
CA PHE A 80 -0.80 0.41 5.56
C PHE A 80 -0.42 -1.08 5.50
N GLY A 81 -0.91 -1.86 6.46
CA GLY A 81 -0.80 -3.32 6.44
C GLY A 81 -1.81 -3.91 5.47
N VAL A 82 -1.35 -4.65 4.47
CA VAL A 82 -2.22 -5.25 3.43
C VAL A 82 -3.17 -6.31 4.01
N CYS A 83 -2.72 -7.07 5.01
CA CYS A 83 -3.56 -8.03 5.71
C CYS A 83 -4.04 -7.46 7.06
N PRO A 84 -5.33 -7.56 7.37
CA PRO A 84 -5.86 -7.10 8.65
C PRO A 84 -5.29 -7.91 9.82
N ARG A 85 -5.30 -7.27 10.99
CA ARG A 85 -4.79 -7.83 12.23
C ARG A 85 -5.94 -8.24 13.13
N ASN A 86 -5.86 -9.40 13.77
CA ASN A 86 -6.83 -9.80 14.80
C ASN A 86 -6.67 -9.02 16.12
N GLN A 87 -5.53 -8.36 16.32
CA GLN A 87 -5.23 -7.48 17.46
C GLN A 87 -4.61 -6.18 16.97
N LYS A 88 -4.61 -5.13 17.80
CA LYS A 88 -3.93 -3.85 17.53
C LYS A 88 -2.40 -3.96 17.67
N LYS A 89 -1.79 -4.88 16.91
CA LYS A 89 -0.37 -5.20 16.91
C LYS A 89 0.11 -5.44 15.47
N GLY A 90 1.21 -4.81 15.08
CA GLY A 90 1.76 -4.89 13.72
C GLY A 90 2.63 -6.11 13.44
N ARG A 91 2.53 -7.18 14.25
CA ARG A 91 3.34 -8.39 14.06
C ARG A 91 2.63 -9.38 13.14
N GLU A 92 3.40 -10.14 12.39
CA GLU A 92 2.92 -11.15 11.43
C GLU A 92 2.03 -12.24 12.08
N GLU A 93 2.27 -12.58 13.35
CA GLU A 93 1.45 -13.52 14.13
C GLU A 93 -0.03 -13.08 14.28
N ASN A 94 -0.30 -11.78 14.09
CA ASN A 94 -1.64 -11.22 14.18
C ASN A 94 -2.38 -11.22 12.83
N VAL A 95 -1.76 -11.71 11.74
CA VAL A 95 -2.46 -11.93 10.46
C VAL A 95 -3.28 -13.21 10.55
N LYS A 96 -4.59 -13.09 10.34
CA LYS A 96 -5.52 -14.24 10.30
C LYS A 96 -6.31 -14.35 9.01
N GLU A 97 -6.35 -13.29 8.23
CA GLU A 97 -7.10 -13.23 6.98
C GLU A 97 -6.24 -12.56 5.91
N VAL A 98 -6.39 -13.03 4.67
CA VAL A 98 -5.75 -12.50 3.48
C VAL A 98 -6.82 -12.31 2.40
N SER A 99 -7.01 -11.07 1.94
CA SER A 99 -7.96 -10.74 0.86
C SER A 99 -7.31 -10.62 -0.52
N CYS A 100 -5.98 -10.58 -0.58
CA CYS A 100 -5.25 -10.42 -1.82
C CYS A 100 -3.81 -10.93 -1.72
N VAL A 101 -3.22 -11.22 -2.89
CA VAL A 101 -1.76 -11.25 -3.04
C VAL A 101 -1.30 -9.96 -3.71
N TRP A 102 -0.11 -9.51 -3.38
CA TRP A 102 0.41 -8.23 -3.86
C TRP A 102 1.90 -8.30 -4.15
N ILE A 103 2.38 -7.35 -4.95
CA ILE A 103 3.80 -7.09 -5.12
C ILE A 103 4.03 -5.58 -5.11
N ASP A 104 5.25 -5.19 -4.76
CA ASP A 104 5.75 -3.82 -4.91
C ASP A 104 6.81 -3.80 -6.01
N LEU A 105 6.60 -2.98 -7.03
CA LEU A 105 7.49 -2.86 -8.18
C LEU A 105 8.19 -1.51 -8.14
N ASP A 106 9.39 -1.48 -7.57
CA ASP A 106 10.25 -0.29 -7.60
C ASP A 106 10.71 0.03 -9.03
N CYS A 107 10.76 1.32 -9.34
CA CYS A 107 11.19 1.86 -10.61
C CYS A 107 12.15 3.04 -10.36
N HIS A 108 13.36 2.97 -10.91
CA HIS A 108 14.37 4.02 -10.76
C HIS A 108 14.33 5.05 -11.90
N ASN A 109 13.70 4.70 -13.03
CA ASN A 109 13.57 5.55 -14.20
C ASN A 109 12.33 5.20 -15.06
N ASP A 110 12.02 6.04 -16.04
CA ASP A 110 10.84 5.88 -16.91
C ASP A 110 10.94 4.63 -17.81
N LYS A 111 12.14 4.21 -18.18
CA LYS A 111 12.34 3.01 -19.01
C LYS A 111 11.94 1.76 -18.22
N GLU A 112 12.42 1.62 -16.99
CA GLU A 112 12.03 0.53 -16.08
C GLU A 112 10.52 0.53 -15.83
N ARG A 113 9.94 1.70 -15.61
CA ARG A 113 8.49 1.87 -15.43
C ARG A 113 7.69 1.27 -16.60
N ILE A 114 8.09 1.58 -17.84
CA ILE A 114 7.46 1.05 -19.05
C ILE A 114 7.67 -0.47 -19.16
N GLU A 115 8.88 -0.96 -18.89
CA GLU A 115 9.21 -2.39 -18.94
C GLU A 115 8.40 -3.21 -17.93
N LYS A 116 8.26 -2.72 -16.69
CA LYS A 116 7.42 -3.33 -15.64
C LYS A 116 5.96 -3.42 -16.05
N LEU A 117 5.39 -2.34 -16.57
CA LEU A 117 4.00 -2.34 -17.07
C LEU A 117 3.81 -3.30 -18.26
N ARG A 118 4.80 -3.39 -19.16
CA ARG A 118 4.76 -4.36 -20.27
C ARG A 118 4.82 -5.80 -19.76
N SER A 119 5.68 -6.10 -18.79
CA SER A 119 5.75 -7.42 -18.16
C SER A 119 4.44 -7.78 -17.47
N LEU A 120 3.85 -6.84 -16.73
CA LEU A 120 2.54 -7.03 -16.10
C LEU A 120 1.42 -7.28 -17.12
N LYS A 121 1.44 -6.58 -18.26
CA LYS A 121 0.48 -6.79 -19.36
C LYS A 121 0.61 -8.17 -20.04
N ARG A 122 1.83 -8.74 -20.07
CA ARG A 122 2.08 -10.08 -20.61
C ARG A 122 1.80 -11.20 -19.60
N PHE A 123 1.70 -10.88 -18.32
CA PHE A 123 1.41 -11.86 -17.28
C PHE A 123 -0.04 -12.34 -17.40
N ASN A 124 -0.25 -13.65 -17.29
CA ASN A 124 -1.57 -14.24 -17.54
C ASN A 124 -2.63 -13.78 -16.53
N LEU A 125 -2.23 -13.51 -15.28
CA LEU A 125 -3.16 -13.03 -14.26
C LEU A 125 -3.20 -11.51 -14.26
N ARG A 126 -4.35 -10.95 -14.65
CA ARG A 126 -4.57 -9.50 -14.62
C ARG A 126 -4.70 -9.02 -13.16
N PRO A 127 -4.01 -7.95 -12.77
CA PRO A 127 -4.17 -7.38 -11.45
C PRO A 127 -5.54 -6.72 -11.30
N SER A 128 -6.07 -6.74 -10.09
CA SER A 128 -7.32 -6.09 -9.72
C SER A 128 -7.11 -4.60 -9.46
N ILE A 129 -5.96 -4.22 -8.87
CA ILE A 129 -5.63 -2.85 -8.50
C ILE A 129 -4.16 -2.57 -8.85
N ILE A 130 -3.92 -1.38 -9.43
CA ILE A 130 -2.57 -0.85 -9.68
C ILE A 130 -2.51 0.55 -9.04
N VAL A 131 -1.61 0.74 -8.09
CA VAL A 131 -1.36 2.03 -7.43
C VAL A 131 0.00 2.56 -7.85
N ASN A 132 0.04 3.75 -8.43
CA ASN A 132 1.30 4.46 -8.66
C ASN A 132 1.78 5.09 -7.35
N SER A 133 2.79 4.49 -6.71
CA SER A 133 3.35 4.95 -5.42
C SER A 133 4.30 6.15 -5.57
N GLY A 134 4.53 6.62 -6.79
CA GLY A 134 5.50 7.66 -7.13
C GLY A 134 6.87 7.10 -7.49
N ARG A 135 7.38 6.13 -6.73
CA ARG A 135 8.66 5.44 -7.00
C ARG A 135 8.51 4.10 -7.71
N GLY A 136 7.28 3.70 -7.99
CA GLY A 136 7.01 2.37 -8.50
C GLY A 136 5.52 2.12 -8.62
N PHE A 137 5.13 0.85 -8.53
CA PHE A 137 3.75 0.43 -8.50
C PHE A 137 3.49 -0.61 -7.41
N HIS A 138 2.46 -0.40 -6.61
CA HIS A 138 1.90 -1.47 -5.78
C HIS A 138 0.79 -2.14 -6.59
N ILE A 139 0.90 -3.45 -6.75
CA ILE A 139 -0.02 -4.24 -7.57
C ILE A 139 -0.74 -5.24 -6.67
N TYR A 140 -2.06 -5.33 -6.78
CA TYR A 140 -2.88 -6.23 -5.97
C TYR A 140 -3.74 -7.12 -6.86
N TRP A 141 -3.78 -8.42 -6.55
CA TRP A 141 -4.73 -9.39 -7.08
C TRP A 141 -5.63 -9.82 -5.93
N LEU A 142 -6.89 -9.39 -5.98
CA LEU A 142 -7.89 -9.74 -4.97
C LEU A 142 -8.25 -11.22 -5.10
N LEU A 143 -8.48 -11.87 -3.97
CA LEU A 143 -9.06 -13.20 -3.92
C LEU A 143 -10.59 -13.08 -4.00
N ASP A 144 -11.25 -14.03 -4.65
CA ASP A 144 -12.71 -14.08 -4.70
C ASP A 144 -13.32 -14.31 -3.31
N GLU A 145 -12.61 -15.08 -2.48
CA GLU A 145 -12.94 -15.34 -1.08
C GLU A 145 -11.75 -15.03 -0.17
N VAL A 146 -12.04 -14.55 1.05
CA VAL A 146 -11.00 -14.29 2.05
C VAL A 146 -10.36 -15.60 2.47
N PHE A 147 -9.03 -15.66 2.39
CA PHE A 147 -8.27 -16.81 2.85
C PHE A 147 -8.00 -16.68 4.35
N VAL A 148 -8.58 -17.58 5.14
CA VAL A 148 -8.37 -17.66 6.60
C VAL A 148 -7.12 -18.49 6.89
N VAL A 149 -6.13 -17.90 7.54
CA VAL A 149 -4.86 -18.55 7.90
C VAL A 149 -5.04 -19.33 9.20
N ARG A 150 -5.07 -20.66 9.10
CA ARG A 150 -5.34 -21.58 10.20
C ARG A 150 -4.06 -22.04 10.90
N ASP A 151 -2.99 -22.21 10.13
CA ASP A 151 -1.72 -22.72 10.63
C ASP A 151 -0.50 -22.06 9.95
N GLN A 152 0.68 -22.54 10.32
CA GLN A 152 1.95 -22.03 9.82
C GLN A 152 2.23 -22.47 8.37
N GLU A 153 1.72 -23.61 7.93
CA GLU A 153 1.92 -24.13 6.58
C GLU A 153 1.16 -23.30 5.55
N GLU A 154 -0.10 -22.97 5.84
CA GLU A 154 -0.91 -22.07 5.01
C GLU A 154 -0.31 -20.68 4.91
N LYS A 155 0.22 -20.19 6.05
CA LYS A 155 0.91 -18.90 6.09
C LYS A 155 2.14 -18.88 5.18
N GLU A 156 2.97 -19.92 5.22
CA GLU A 156 4.13 -20.02 4.34
C GLU A 156 3.73 -20.24 2.87
N THR A 157 2.61 -20.91 2.60
CA THR A 157 2.06 -21.07 1.26
C THR A 157 1.71 -19.71 0.64
N ILE A 158 0.99 -18.85 1.35
CA ILE A 158 0.64 -17.49 0.87
C ILE A 158 1.91 -16.66 0.64
N LYS A 159 2.89 -16.72 1.55
CA LYS A 159 4.19 -16.05 1.38
C LYS A 159 4.93 -16.56 0.15
N GLY A 160 4.86 -17.86 -0.12
CA GLY A 160 5.38 -18.50 -1.33
C GLY A 160 4.78 -17.90 -2.60
N TYR A 161 3.47 -17.71 -2.66
CA TYR A 161 2.81 -17.07 -3.80
C TYR A 161 3.27 -15.62 -4.01
N ILE A 162 3.30 -14.82 -2.95
CA ILE A 162 3.76 -13.43 -3.00
C ILE A 162 5.22 -13.36 -3.49
N LYS A 163 6.10 -14.19 -2.93
CA LYS A 163 7.51 -14.27 -3.33
C LYS A 163 7.69 -14.75 -4.76
N GLY A 164 6.89 -15.72 -5.20
CA GLY A 164 6.89 -16.21 -6.57
C GLY A 164 6.49 -15.13 -7.56
N LEU A 165 5.42 -14.39 -7.28
CA LEU A 165 4.97 -13.25 -8.08
C LEU A 165 6.02 -12.16 -8.16
N SER A 166 6.59 -11.76 -7.01
CA SER A 166 7.67 -10.77 -6.93
C SER A 166 8.86 -11.21 -7.79
N LYS A 167 9.31 -12.46 -7.67
CA LYS A 167 10.42 -12.99 -8.49
C LYS A 167 10.14 -12.96 -9.99
N VAL A 168 8.94 -13.35 -10.43
CA VAL A 168 8.58 -13.42 -11.86
C VAL A 168 8.41 -12.02 -12.46
N LEU A 169 7.88 -11.06 -11.70
CA LEU A 169 7.60 -9.70 -12.17
C LEU A 169 8.73 -8.71 -11.81
N GLY A 170 9.75 -9.19 -11.10
CA GLY A 170 10.94 -8.47 -10.65
C GLY A 170 10.68 -7.40 -9.59
N GLY A 171 9.69 -7.62 -8.73
CA GLY A 171 9.57 -6.86 -7.49
C GLY A 171 10.37 -7.51 -6.39
#